data_AF-A0A4U6B9W4-F1
#
_entry.id   AF-A0A4U6B9W4-F1
#
_cell.length_a   1.000
_cell.length_b   1.000
_cell.length_c   1.000
_cell.angle_alpha   90.00
_cell.angle_beta   90.00
_cell.angle_gamma   90.00
#
_symmetry.space_group_name_H-M   'P 1'
#
loop_
_entity.id
_entity.type
_entity.pdbx_description
1 polymer ?
#
loop_
_entity_poly.entity_id
_entity_poly.type
_entity_poly.pdbx_seq_one_letter_code
_entity_poly.pdbx_strand_id
1 'polypeptide(L)'
;MTKFAGPPLDGLKRRIANHRKERESAGGEQKRDGMFVRQTFCLGREEARAKAREWFDSFPKAAYWTEVESWRLLEGDRIEFTMRRLPSAD
;
A
#
# COMPACT_ATOMS: atom_id res chain seq x y z
N MET A 1 -5.06 -49.32 -10.15
CA MET A 1 -4.22 -48.12 -10.29
C MET A 1 -5.13 -46.93 -10.62
N THR A 2 -5.61 -46.19 -9.61
CA THR A 2 -6.46 -45.02 -9.84
C THR A 2 -5.64 -43.76 -9.63
N LYS A 3 -5.36 -43.06 -10.73
CA LYS A 3 -4.62 -41.80 -10.77
C LYS A 3 -5.44 -40.72 -10.08
N PHE A 4 -4.93 -40.15 -8.99
CA PHE A 4 -5.49 -38.94 -8.39
C PHE A 4 -5.22 -37.76 -9.35
N ALA A 5 -6.22 -37.42 -10.17
CA ALA A 5 -6.25 -36.12 -10.82
C ALA A 5 -6.44 -35.07 -9.71
N GLY A 6 -5.42 -34.23 -9.50
CA GLY A 6 -5.46 -33.16 -8.51
C GLY A 6 -6.70 -32.28 -8.70
N PRO A 7 -7.26 -31.71 -7.62
CA PRO A 7 -8.49 -30.92 -7.69
C PRO A 7 -8.31 -29.74 -8.67
N PRO A 8 -9.36 -29.38 -9.43
CA PRO A 8 -9.24 -28.37 -10.48
C PRO A 8 -8.88 -27.01 -9.89
N LEU A 9 -7.72 -26.47 -10.30
CA LEU A 9 -7.17 -25.19 -9.84
C LEU A 9 -8.01 -23.98 -10.27
N ASP A 10 -8.96 -24.17 -11.19
CA ASP A 10 -9.89 -23.12 -11.66
C ASP A 10 -10.72 -22.50 -10.54
N GLY A 11 -11.16 -23.31 -9.56
CA GLY A 11 -11.89 -22.82 -8.40
C GLY A 11 -11.04 -21.92 -7.49
N LEU A 12 -9.73 -22.18 -7.43
CA LEU A 12 -8.77 -21.38 -6.67
C LEU A 12 -8.43 -20.08 -7.39
N LYS A 13 -8.21 -20.11 -8.72
CA LYS A 13 -7.99 -18.90 -9.54
C LYS A 13 -9.17 -17.95 -9.47
N ARG A 14 -10.39 -18.48 -9.55
CA ARG A 14 -11.62 -17.70 -9.45
C ARG A 14 -11.79 -17.08 -8.06
N ARG A 15 -11.43 -17.80 -6.98
CA ARG A 15 -11.39 -17.23 -5.62
C ARG A 15 -10.35 -16.12 -5.46
N ILE A 16 -9.14 -16.27 -6.03
CA ILE A 16 -8.10 -15.23 -5.95
C ILE A 16 -8.51 -13.98 -6.73
N ALA A 17 -9.07 -14.15 -7.94
CA ALA A 17 -9.57 -13.04 -8.74
C ALA A 17 -10.77 -12.34 -8.07
N ASN A 18 -11.67 -13.11 -7.45
CA ASN A 18 -12.79 -12.55 -6.70
C ASN A 18 -12.30 -11.84 -5.43
N HIS A 19 -11.30 -12.38 -4.72
CA HIS A 19 -10.71 -11.71 -3.55
C HIS A 19 -9.95 -10.43 -3.92
N ARG A 20 -9.30 -10.36 -5.09
CA ARG A 20 -8.73 -9.10 -5.62
C ARG A 20 -9.84 -8.11 -5.97
N LYS A 21 -10.87 -8.53 -6.70
CA LYS A 21 -12.03 -7.68 -7.01
C LYS A 21 -12.80 -7.22 -5.78
N GLU A 22 -12.92 -8.03 -4.73
CA GLU A 22 -13.53 -7.61 -3.47
C GLU A 22 -12.61 -6.69 -2.66
N ARG A 23 -11.29 -6.81 -2.77
CA ARG A 23 -10.37 -5.77 -2.25
C ARG A 23 -10.49 -4.44 -3.02
N GLU A 24 -10.73 -4.51 -4.33
CA GLU A 24 -10.89 -3.34 -5.21
C GLU A 24 -12.29 -2.69 -5.10
N SER A 25 -13.36 -3.48 -4.93
CA SER A 25 -14.76 -2.99 -4.89
C SER A 25 -15.34 -2.85 -3.49
N ALA A 26 -14.82 -3.57 -2.50
CA ALA A 26 -15.27 -3.53 -1.11
C ALA A 26 -14.14 -3.04 -0.19
N GLY A 27 -13.49 -1.94 -0.56
CA GLY A 27 -12.78 -1.07 0.39
C GLY A 27 -12.00 -1.76 1.52
N GLY A 28 -11.27 -2.85 1.21
CA GLY A 28 -10.52 -3.62 2.21
C GLY A 28 -9.34 -2.84 2.78
N GLU A 29 -8.93 -1.81 2.05
CA GLU A 29 -8.04 -0.74 2.49
C GLU A 29 -8.84 0.43 3.12
N GLN A 30 -10.05 0.69 2.62
CA GLN A 30 -10.97 1.77 3.02
C GLN A 30 -11.56 1.66 4.43
N LYS A 31 -11.81 0.45 4.94
CA LYS A 31 -12.24 0.28 6.36
C LYS A 31 -11.14 0.60 7.37
N ARG A 32 -9.85 0.61 6.96
CA ARG A 32 -8.73 1.16 7.75
C ARG A 32 -8.34 2.59 7.32
N ASP A 33 -8.69 2.99 6.10
CA ASP A 33 -8.46 4.33 5.53
C ASP A 33 -9.23 5.43 6.25
N GLY A 34 -10.39 5.12 6.86
CA GLY A 34 -11.15 6.09 7.64
C GLY A 34 -10.35 6.72 8.81
N MET A 35 -9.22 6.11 9.21
CA MET A 35 -8.36 6.60 10.29
C MET A 35 -6.99 7.11 9.82
N PHE A 36 -6.58 6.88 8.57
CA PHE A 36 -5.24 7.27 8.08
C PHE A 36 -5.31 8.01 6.74
N VAL A 37 -4.69 9.19 6.68
CA VAL A 37 -4.45 9.96 5.46
C VAL A 37 -3.26 9.36 4.72
N ARG A 38 -3.44 9.10 3.42
CA ARG A 38 -2.40 8.58 2.52
C ARG A 38 -2.08 9.59 1.42
N GLN A 39 -0.80 9.73 1.08
CA GLN A 39 -0.34 10.47 -0.09
C GLN A 39 0.73 9.68 -0.82
N THR A 40 0.60 9.59 -2.14
CA THR A 40 1.58 8.93 -3.01
C THR A 40 2.38 9.98 -3.76
N PHE A 41 3.71 9.80 -3.79
CA PHE A 41 4.64 10.68 -4.48
C PHE A 41 5.48 9.88 -5.47
N CYS A 42 5.77 10.47 -6.63
CA CYS A 42 6.69 9.93 -7.64
C CYS A 42 7.78 10.97 -7.91
N LEU A 43 8.95 10.79 -7.30
CA LEU A 43 10.04 11.77 -7.33
C LEU A 43 11.39 11.09 -7.63
N GLY A 44 12.43 11.84 -7.98
CA GLY A 44 13.79 11.29 -8.04
C GLY A 44 14.23 10.73 -6.68
N ARG A 45 15.17 9.80 -6.63
CA ARG A 45 15.57 9.12 -5.38
C ARG A 45 15.98 10.09 -4.27
N GLU A 46 16.73 11.14 -4.59
CA GLU A 46 17.15 12.16 -3.62
C GLU A 46 15.98 13.02 -3.15
N GLU A 47 15.12 13.44 -4.09
CA GLU A 47 13.92 14.21 -3.81
C GLU A 47 12.90 13.41 -2.99
N ALA A 48 12.75 12.12 -3.26
CA ALA A 48 11.88 11.22 -2.51
C ALA A 48 12.32 11.12 -1.04
N ARG A 49 13.64 11.06 -0.79
CA ARG A 49 14.20 11.08 0.56
C ARG A 49 13.97 12.41 1.26
N ALA A 50 14.19 13.52 0.55
CA ALA A 50 13.91 14.85 1.08
C ALA A 50 12.42 14.98 1.44
N LYS A 51 11.53 14.60 0.53
CA LYS A 51 10.08 14.66 0.72
C LYS A 51 9.59 13.79 1.87
N ALA A 52 10.10 12.56 1.97
CA ALA A 52 9.80 11.70 3.11
C ALA A 52 10.22 12.36 4.43
N ARG A 53 11.41 12.98 4.47
CA ARG A 53 11.92 13.65 5.67
C ARG A 53 11.11 14.88 6.04
N GLU A 54 10.73 15.72 5.07
CA GLU A 54 9.80 16.85 5.27
C GLU A 54 8.48 16.36 5.88
N TRP A 55 7.98 15.22 5.43
CA TRP A 55 6.74 14.64 5.95
C TRP A 55 6.88 14.17 7.40
N PHE A 56 7.99 13.53 7.76
CA PHE A 56 8.27 13.14 9.15
C PHE A 56 8.52 14.34 10.07
N ASP A 57 9.04 15.43 9.54
CA ASP A 57 9.24 16.70 10.28
C ASP A 57 7.89 17.39 10.55
N SER A 58 7.04 17.49 9.53
CA SER A 58 5.71 18.09 9.64
C SER A 58 4.72 17.23 10.44
N PHE A 59 4.83 15.91 10.34
CA PHE A 59 3.98 14.94 10.99
C PHE A 59 4.85 13.89 11.69
N PRO A 60 5.33 14.17 12.91
CA PRO A 60 6.16 13.25 13.67
C PRO A 60 5.48 11.89 13.86
N LYS A 61 6.23 10.80 13.67
CA LYS A 61 5.70 9.43 13.83
C LYS A 61 5.05 9.20 15.20
N ALA A 62 5.60 9.78 16.27
CA ALA A 62 5.07 9.61 17.61
C ALA A 62 3.65 10.19 17.78
N ALA A 63 3.36 11.33 17.17
CA ALA A 63 2.08 12.03 17.30
C ALA A 63 1.06 11.62 16.23
N TYR A 64 1.54 11.32 15.01
CA TYR A 64 0.68 11.08 13.85
C TYR A 64 0.77 9.66 13.30
N TRP A 65 1.56 8.77 13.92
CA TRP A 65 1.84 7.43 13.37
C TRP A 65 2.22 7.47 11.89
N THR A 66 2.96 8.51 11.51
CA THR A 66 3.44 8.72 10.15
C THR A 66 4.41 7.61 9.78
N GLU A 67 4.19 6.95 8.64
CA GLU A 67 5.03 5.87 8.13
C GLU A 67 5.03 5.84 6.60
N VAL A 68 6.07 5.25 6.01
CA VAL A 68 6.07 4.88 4.59
C VAL A 68 5.32 3.55 4.47
N GLU A 69 4.17 3.55 3.82
CA GLU A 69 3.33 2.34 3.65
C GLU A 69 3.90 1.41 2.59
N SER A 70 4.36 1.97 1.46
CA SER A 70 4.92 1.20 0.35
C SER A 70 5.89 2.08 -0.45
N TRP A 71 6.92 1.48 -1.05
CA TRP A 71 7.78 2.17 -1.99
C TRP A 71 8.28 1.21 -3.07
N ARG A 72 8.49 1.74 -4.28
CA ARG A 72 9.06 1.03 -5.42
C ARG A 72 9.99 1.93 -6.22
N LEU A 73 11.06 1.36 -6.72
CA LEU A 73 11.93 2.01 -7.70
C LEU A 73 11.27 1.94 -9.09
N LEU A 74 11.33 3.06 -9.80
CA LEU A 74 10.90 3.23 -11.18
C LEU A 74 12.13 3.43 -12.07
N GLU A 75 11.91 3.35 -13.38
CA GLU A 75 12.96 3.59 -14.37
C GLU A 75 13.44 5.04 -14.35
N GLY A 76 14.74 5.25 -14.54
CA GLY A 76 15.36 6.58 -14.55
C GLY A 76 15.49 7.21 -13.16
N ASP A 77 15.96 6.45 -12.17
CA ASP A 77 16.27 6.88 -10.78
C ASP A 77 15.09 7.54 -10.03
N ARG A 78 13.87 7.16 -10.40
CA ARG A 78 12.65 7.62 -9.73
C ARG A 78 12.19 6.61 -8.69
N ILE A 79 11.55 7.11 -7.65
CA ILE A 79 10.92 6.31 -6.60
C ILE A 79 9.48 6.76 -6.48
N GLU A 80 8.58 5.80 -6.55
CA GLU A 80 7.21 5.98 -6.13
C GLU A 80 7.07 5.46 -4.70
N PHE A 81 6.55 6.28 -3.80
CA PHE A 81 6.30 5.88 -2.42
C PHE A 81 4.98 6.44 -1.92
N THR A 82 4.29 5.61 -1.14
CA THR A 82 3.07 5.95 -0.43
C THR A 82 3.39 6.20 1.02
N MET A 83 2.94 7.34 1.47
CA MET A 83 3.15 7.91 2.77
C MET A 83 1.80 7.87 3.51
N ARG A 84 1.76 7.37 4.75
CA ARG A 84 0.54 7.31 5.58
C ARG A 84 0.71 8.03 6.92
N ARG A 85 -0.34 8.63 7.46
CA ARG A 85 -0.39 9.24 8.79
C ARG A 85 -1.81 9.28 9.34
N LEU A 86 -2.00 9.52 10.62
CA LEU A 86 -3.30 9.89 11.21
C LEU A 86 -3.70 11.32 10.76
N PRO A 87 -5.00 11.61 10.59
CA PRO A 87 -5.47 12.95 10.26
C PRO A 87 -5.22 13.95 11.40
N SER A 88 -5.33 13.49 12.65
CA SER A 88 -5.08 14.26 13.88
C SER A 88 -4.14 13.48 14.81
N ALA A 89 -3.37 14.22 15.62
CA ALA A 89 -2.76 13.67 16.82
C ALA A 89 -3.84 13.65 17.90
N ASP A 90 -4.08 12.50 18.52
CA ASP A 90 -4.96 12.33 19.69
C ASP A 90 -4.19 12.70 20.97
#